data_AF-A0A915ZCQ0-F1
#
_entry.id   AF-A0A915ZCQ0-F1
#
_cell.length_a   1.000
_cell.length_b   1.000
_cell.length_c   1.000
_cell.angle_alpha   90.00
_cell.angle_beta   90.00
_cell.angle_gamma   90.00
#
_symmetry.space_group_name_H-M   'P 1'
#
loop_
_entity.id
_entity.type
_entity.pdbx_description
1 polymer ?
#
loop_
_entity_poly.entity_id
_entity_poly.type
_entity_poly.pdbx_seq_one_letter_code
_entity_poly.pdbx_strand_id
1 'polypeptide(L)'
;MRLELKAQLASLGKKKVQLGKIISSLKEKGKRIPEKLDLEYKTLCFKHDCLDSKQKAVKLFMNTFYGEAGNPLSLIFLRALAGGTTSAGKYIIKLVAEYVEKKGFRIKYGDTDSLYLTCSDKYFEKCDEAFSRGELSKEAYWTEMVKITMDVIKKLRDQINAYLRIKTSTSYLKMAYEKVLFPVCFTGKKKYFGIGYEDEVNFRPDDLFKKGIDTVKQGKSQLLKFIGEKIMREAIDINNTRSIHDIVEDTLREARNKEWDFNEFIVMGTWKPKKNNLCNNRFVKRMRERNERIPDPGERFSYVVVKGPRLRSEEGRLIPYRVGDYMEYAGIAKEKNIEIDINYYLGTTVGMCARFINKDDRYQPPPLHKIMQLKYLDEKEKQTDKYSQDEATKWLKKYIKAYNELSRYFDDSSETDIDEIIELYE
;
A
#
# COMPACT_ATOMS: atom_id res chain seq x y z
N MET A 1 -28.79 -5.94 15.69
CA MET A 1 -28.19 -6.52 14.46
C MET A 1 -26.66 -6.35 14.31
N ARG A 2 -26.09 -5.21 13.84
CA ARG A 2 -24.63 -5.16 13.55
C ARG A 2 -23.75 -5.34 14.80
N LEU A 3 -24.18 -4.85 15.95
CA LEU A 3 -23.48 -5.01 17.23
C LEU A 3 -23.44 -6.47 17.68
N GLU A 4 -24.55 -7.21 17.56
CA GLU A 4 -24.58 -8.65 17.85
C GLU A 4 -23.64 -9.44 16.92
N LEU A 5 -23.65 -9.13 15.62
CA LEU A 5 -22.74 -9.76 14.65
C LEU A 5 -21.27 -9.53 15.03
N LYS A 6 -20.92 -8.31 15.46
CA LYS A 6 -19.56 -8.01 15.94
C LYS A 6 -19.20 -8.75 17.22
N ALA A 7 -20.14 -8.92 18.16
CA ALA A 7 -19.90 -9.67 19.38
C ALA A 7 -19.65 -11.16 19.09
N GLN A 8 -20.44 -11.76 18.19
CA GLN A 8 -20.22 -13.14 17.72
C GLN A 8 -18.88 -13.27 17.00
N LEU A 9 -18.54 -12.32 16.13
CA LEU A 9 -17.27 -12.30 15.40
C LEU A 9 -16.07 -12.26 16.35
N ALA A 10 -16.12 -11.42 17.39
CA ALA A 10 -15.06 -11.33 18.40
C ALA A 10 -14.86 -12.66 19.15
N SER A 11 -15.96 -13.33 19.52
CA SER A 11 -15.90 -14.63 20.19
C SER A 11 -15.26 -15.71 19.30
N LEU A 12 -15.68 -15.78 18.02
CA LEU A 12 -15.10 -16.74 17.06
C LEU A 12 -13.66 -16.40 16.69
N GLY A 13 -13.32 -15.11 16.58
CA GLY A 13 -11.96 -14.65 16.30
C GLY A 13 -10.97 -15.13 17.35
N LYS A 14 -11.32 -15.03 18.65
CA LYS A 14 -10.49 -15.57 19.74
C LYS A 14 -10.22 -17.07 19.59
N LYS A 15 -11.26 -17.86 19.32
CA LYS A 15 -11.12 -19.31 19.08
C LYS A 15 -10.26 -19.60 17.84
N LYS A 16 -10.43 -18.82 16.77
CA LYS A 16 -9.67 -18.96 15.51
C LYS A 16 -8.18 -18.74 15.74
N VAL A 17 -7.82 -17.67 16.46
CA VAL A 17 -6.43 -17.38 16.82
C VAL A 17 -5.83 -18.49 17.67
N GLN A 18 -6.56 -18.97 18.69
CA GLN A 18 -6.08 -20.03 19.57
C GLN A 18 -5.80 -21.34 18.80
N LEU A 19 -6.74 -21.80 17.96
CA LEU A 19 -6.54 -23.00 17.15
C LEU A 19 -5.45 -22.82 16.09
N GLY A 20 -5.37 -21.63 15.48
CA GLY A 20 -4.31 -21.30 14.52
C GLY A 20 -2.90 -21.40 15.12
N LYS A 21 -2.72 -20.98 16.38
CA LYS A 21 -1.45 -21.14 17.12
C LYS A 21 -1.11 -22.59 17.37
N ILE A 22 -2.09 -23.40 17.79
CA ILE A 22 -1.88 -24.84 18.01
C ILE A 22 -1.43 -25.50 16.70
N ILE A 23 -2.11 -25.21 15.59
CA ILE A 23 -1.76 -25.74 14.27
C ILE A 23 -0.36 -25.29 13.84
N SER A 24 -0.02 -24.02 14.03
CA SER A 24 1.29 -23.47 13.65
C SER A 24 2.42 -24.11 14.47
N SER A 25 2.24 -24.25 15.77
CA SER A 25 3.21 -24.93 16.65
C SER A 25 3.38 -26.42 16.30
N LEU A 26 2.32 -27.10 15.85
CA LEU A 26 2.43 -28.48 15.37
C LEU A 26 3.25 -28.56 14.07
N LYS A 27 3.03 -27.63 13.13
CA LYS A 27 3.79 -27.54 11.88
C LYS A 27 5.28 -27.26 12.13
N GLU A 28 5.60 -26.30 12.99
CA GLU A 28 6.98 -25.98 13.37
C GLU A 28 7.72 -27.18 13.97
N LYS A 29 7.00 -28.03 14.71
CA LYS A 29 7.54 -29.26 15.31
C LYS A 29 7.55 -30.44 14.32
N GLY A 30 7.22 -30.24 13.05
CA GLY A 30 7.15 -31.29 12.03
C GLY A 30 6.06 -32.33 12.28
N LYS A 31 5.07 -32.04 13.13
CA LYS A 31 4.01 -32.99 13.51
C LYS A 31 2.85 -32.94 12.52
N ARG A 32 2.28 -34.11 12.20
CA ARG A 32 1.04 -34.19 11.42
C ARG A 32 -0.10 -33.52 12.18
N ILE A 33 -0.82 -32.63 11.49
CA ILE A 33 -2.03 -32.01 12.03
C ILE A 33 -3.15 -33.05 12.03
N PRO A 34 -3.83 -33.30 13.16
CA PRO A 34 -4.99 -34.18 13.18
C PRO A 34 -6.09 -33.67 12.23
N GLU A 35 -6.65 -34.54 11.39
CA GLU A 35 -7.68 -34.16 10.40
C GLU A 35 -8.90 -33.50 11.05
N LYS A 36 -9.31 -33.98 12.23
CA LYS A 36 -10.39 -33.38 13.03
C LYS A 36 -10.09 -31.92 13.40
N LEU A 37 -8.84 -31.62 13.79
CA LEU A 37 -8.41 -30.28 14.18
C LEU A 37 -8.34 -29.34 12.97
N ASP A 38 -7.84 -29.83 11.83
CA ASP A 38 -7.80 -29.08 10.59
C ASP A 38 -9.22 -28.77 10.08
N LEU A 39 -10.13 -29.75 10.11
CA LEU A 39 -11.54 -29.56 9.74
C LEU A 39 -12.24 -28.56 10.67
N GLU A 40 -12.00 -28.63 11.99
CA GLU A 40 -12.54 -27.67 12.95
C GLU A 40 -12.04 -26.25 12.67
N TYR A 41 -10.73 -26.09 12.43
CA TYR A 41 -10.14 -24.80 12.10
C TYR A 41 -10.69 -24.22 10.79
N LYS A 42 -10.80 -25.03 9.72
CA LYS A 42 -11.39 -24.62 8.44
C LYS A 42 -12.87 -24.21 8.60
N THR A 43 -13.64 -25.00 9.34
CA THR A 43 -15.05 -24.69 9.65
C THR A 43 -15.18 -23.37 10.41
N LEU A 44 -14.29 -23.15 11.38
CA LEU A 44 -14.25 -21.93 12.17
C LEU A 44 -13.87 -20.71 11.32
N CYS A 45 -12.87 -20.85 10.44
CA CYS A 45 -12.51 -19.80 9.47
C CYS A 45 -13.69 -19.45 8.57
N PHE A 46 -14.37 -20.45 8.00
CA PHE A 46 -15.54 -20.23 7.15
C PHE A 46 -16.66 -19.49 7.89
N LYS A 47 -17.00 -19.93 9.12
CA LYS A 47 -18.03 -19.27 9.94
C LYS A 47 -17.64 -17.82 10.26
N HIS A 48 -16.38 -17.59 10.62
CA HIS A 48 -15.84 -16.26 10.89
C HIS A 48 -15.99 -15.36 9.66
N ASP A 49 -15.58 -15.83 8.48
CA ASP A 49 -15.58 -15.05 7.24
C ASP A 49 -17.01 -14.79 6.74
N CYS A 50 -17.94 -15.73 6.94
CA CYS A 50 -19.37 -15.54 6.67
C CYS A 50 -19.97 -14.43 7.56
N LEU A 51 -19.68 -14.45 8.87
CA LEU A 51 -20.16 -13.42 9.80
C LEU A 51 -19.53 -12.05 9.53
N ASP A 52 -18.23 -12.02 9.19
CA ASP A 52 -17.56 -10.79 8.79
C ASP A 52 -18.17 -10.21 7.50
N SER A 53 -18.49 -11.06 6.53
CA SER A 53 -19.19 -10.66 5.30
C SER A 53 -20.58 -10.09 5.62
N LYS A 54 -21.35 -10.71 6.52
CA LYS A 54 -22.65 -10.20 6.97
C LYS A 54 -22.53 -8.83 7.66
N GLN A 55 -21.60 -8.66 8.60
CA GLN A 55 -21.45 -7.35 9.27
C GLN A 55 -20.97 -6.26 8.31
N LYS A 56 -20.13 -6.62 7.32
CA LYS A 56 -19.70 -5.71 6.24
C LYS A 56 -20.87 -5.30 5.35
N ALA A 57 -21.76 -6.23 4.98
CA ALA A 57 -22.96 -5.93 4.20
C ALA A 57 -23.88 -4.96 4.94
N VAL A 58 -24.13 -5.18 6.25
CA VAL A 58 -24.91 -4.25 7.07
C VAL A 58 -24.23 -2.88 7.17
N LYS A 59 -22.90 -2.84 7.37
CA LYS A 59 -22.12 -1.58 7.37
C LYS A 59 -22.29 -0.83 6.05
N LEU A 60 -22.14 -1.52 4.93
CA LEU A 60 -22.25 -0.94 3.59
C LEU A 60 -23.64 -0.34 3.41
N PHE A 61 -24.68 -1.11 3.72
CA PHE A 61 -26.07 -0.66 3.65
C PHE A 61 -26.32 0.59 4.49
N MET A 62 -25.85 0.63 5.74
CA MET A 62 -25.96 1.81 6.61
C MET A 62 -25.23 3.04 6.03
N ASN A 63 -24.03 2.84 5.48
CA ASN A 63 -23.27 3.93 4.87
C ASN A 63 -23.91 4.45 3.57
N THR A 64 -24.61 3.60 2.83
CA THR A 64 -25.34 3.97 1.62
C THR A 64 -26.44 4.99 1.92
N PHE A 65 -27.19 4.86 3.03
CA PHE A 65 -28.20 5.87 3.40
C PHE A 65 -27.61 7.28 3.53
N TYR A 66 -26.46 7.39 4.21
CA TYR A 66 -25.76 8.66 4.31
C TYR A 66 -25.31 9.17 2.92
N GLY A 67 -24.78 8.28 2.07
CA GLY A 67 -24.36 8.64 0.72
C GLY A 67 -25.51 9.13 -0.17
N GLU A 68 -26.63 8.41 -0.14
CA GLU A 68 -27.85 8.73 -0.90
C GLU A 68 -28.53 10.01 -0.39
N ALA A 69 -28.51 10.27 0.92
CA ALA A 69 -28.97 11.56 1.46
C ALA A 69 -28.15 12.75 0.93
N GLY A 70 -26.91 12.53 0.48
CA GLY A 70 -26.08 13.54 -0.17
C GLY A 70 -26.22 13.61 -1.70
N ASN A 71 -26.94 12.67 -2.33
CA ASN A 71 -27.09 12.57 -3.78
C ASN A 71 -28.36 13.31 -4.27
N PRO A 72 -28.24 14.42 -5.03
CA PRO A 72 -29.40 15.19 -5.50
C PRO A 72 -30.39 14.41 -6.37
N LEU A 73 -29.98 13.29 -6.94
CA LEU A 73 -30.83 12.42 -7.76
C LEU A 73 -31.59 11.36 -6.96
N SER A 74 -31.30 11.25 -5.66
CA SER A 74 -31.89 10.22 -4.80
C SER A 74 -33.25 10.66 -4.25
N LEU A 75 -34.17 9.70 -4.09
CA LEU A 75 -35.49 9.95 -3.49
C LEU A 75 -35.41 10.37 -2.01
N ILE A 76 -34.30 10.06 -1.34
CA ILE A 76 -34.06 10.38 0.07
C ILE A 76 -33.05 11.53 0.24
N PHE A 77 -32.85 12.34 -0.79
CA PHE A 77 -31.93 13.47 -0.77
C PHE A 77 -32.27 14.46 0.35
N LEU A 78 -31.32 14.66 1.27
CA LEU A 78 -31.42 15.63 2.36
C LEU A 78 -30.04 16.20 2.66
N ARG A 79 -29.66 17.24 1.90
CA ARG A 79 -28.33 17.89 2.01
C ARG A 79 -27.98 18.30 3.44
N ALA A 80 -28.94 18.81 4.20
CA ALA A 80 -28.73 19.22 5.59
C ALA A 80 -28.29 18.05 6.49
N LEU A 81 -28.84 16.85 6.28
CA LEU A 81 -28.47 15.64 7.02
C LEU A 81 -27.05 15.19 6.67
N ALA A 82 -26.71 15.12 5.37
CA ALA A 82 -25.37 14.75 4.93
C ALA A 82 -24.31 15.79 5.39
N GLY A 83 -24.63 17.07 5.26
CA GLY A 83 -23.78 18.18 5.72
C GLY A 83 -23.62 18.21 7.23
N GLY A 84 -24.69 17.99 7.98
CA GLY A 84 -24.68 17.89 9.45
C GLY A 84 -23.81 16.73 9.93
N THR A 85 -23.95 15.56 9.31
CA THR A 85 -23.17 14.35 9.64
C THR A 85 -21.67 14.58 9.43
N THR A 86 -21.26 15.15 8.29
CA THR A 86 -19.84 15.44 8.01
C THR A 86 -19.26 16.52 8.93
N SER A 87 -20.04 17.54 9.22
CA SER A 87 -19.64 18.63 10.12
C SER A 87 -19.46 18.11 11.55
N ALA A 88 -20.40 17.30 12.04
CA ALA A 88 -20.31 16.65 13.35
C ALA A 88 -19.07 15.73 13.44
N GLY A 89 -18.81 14.91 12.41
CA GLY A 89 -17.62 14.05 12.37
C GLY A 89 -16.32 14.85 12.47
N LYS A 90 -16.19 15.93 11.68
CA LYS A 90 -15.04 16.85 11.74
C LYS A 90 -14.89 17.52 13.10
N TYR A 91 -15.99 17.95 13.71
CA TYR A 91 -15.98 18.57 15.04
C TYR A 91 -15.48 17.59 16.10
N ILE A 92 -16.03 16.38 16.13
CA ILE A 92 -15.64 15.34 17.11
C ILE A 92 -14.17 14.98 16.98
N ILE A 93 -13.67 14.71 15.76
CA ILE A 93 -12.28 14.26 15.61
C ILE A 93 -11.30 15.36 16.03
N LYS A 94 -11.62 16.63 15.78
CA LYS A 94 -10.85 17.79 16.28
C LYS A 94 -10.90 17.89 17.80
N LEU A 95 -12.08 17.71 18.39
CA LEU A 95 -12.26 17.72 19.84
C LEU A 95 -11.47 16.58 20.53
N VAL A 96 -11.40 15.40 19.91
CA VAL A 96 -10.54 14.30 20.39
C VAL A 96 -9.06 14.65 20.20
N ALA A 97 -8.67 15.20 19.05
CA ALA A 97 -7.29 15.61 18.79
C ALA A 97 -6.78 16.60 19.85
N GLU A 98 -7.54 17.67 20.11
CA GLU A 98 -7.19 18.66 21.14
C GLU A 98 -7.09 18.04 22.54
N TYR A 99 -7.98 17.10 22.88
CA TYR A 99 -7.92 16.41 24.17
C TYR A 99 -6.64 15.57 24.32
N VAL A 100 -6.28 14.85 23.25
CA VAL A 100 -5.10 13.99 23.20
C VAL A 100 -3.81 14.83 23.30
N GLU A 101 -3.74 15.94 22.58
CA GLU A 101 -2.61 16.88 22.65
C GLU A 101 -2.45 17.48 24.05
N LYS A 102 -3.54 17.91 24.69
CA LYS A 102 -3.53 18.39 26.08
C LYS A 102 -3.07 17.35 27.10
N LYS A 103 -3.19 16.06 26.78
CA LYS A 103 -2.67 14.95 27.59
C LYS A 103 -1.18 14.67 27.35
N GLY A 104 -0.53 15.40 26.45
CA GLY A 104 0.90 15.26 26.14
C GLY A 104 1.21 14.19 25.09
N PHE A 105 0.22 13.76 24.30
CA PHE A 105 0.44 12.86 23.17
C PHE A 105 0.58 13.66 21.88
N ARG A 106 1.45 13.20 20.97
CA ARG A 106 1.66 13.84 19.68
C ARG A 106 0.83 13.11 18.61
N ILE A 107 0.13 13.86 17.75
CA ILE A 107 -0.63 13.30 16.63
C ILE A 107 0.29 13.20 15.42
N LYS A 108 0.55 11.98 14.95
CA LYS A 108 1.41 11.72 13.79
C LYS A 108 0.63 11.78 12.48
N TYR A 109 -0.60 11.28 12.47
CA TYR A 109 -1.46 11.24 11.28
C TYR A 109 -2.93 11.18 11.69
N GLY A 110 -3.82 11.61 10.80
CA GLY A 110 -5.26 11.45 10.98
C GLY A 110 -5.98 11.30 9.64
N ASP A 111 -6.99 10.43 9.60
CA ASP A 111 -7.87 10.29 8.43
C ASP A 111 -9.31 10.10 8.89
N THR A 112 -10.12 11.14 8.69
CA THR A 112 -11.60 11.21 8.83
C THR A 112 -12.19 10.73 10.16
N ASP A 113 -11.95 9.48 10.53
CA ASP A 113 -12.45 8.77 11.71
C ASP A 113 -11.34 8.10 12.54
N SER A 114 -10.07 8.34 12.22
CA SER A 114 -8.91 7.75 12.90
C SER A 114 -7.82 8.77 13.21
N LEU A 115 -7.11 8.56 14.33
CA LEU A 115 -5.92 9.29 14.74
C LEU A 115 -4.80 8.31 15.06
N TYR A 116 -3.60 8.60 14.55
CA TYR A 116 -2.36 7.88 14.83
C TYR A 116 -1.56 8.71 15.80
N LEU A 117 -1.34 8.16 16.98
CA LEU A 117 -0.76 8.85 18.12
C LEU A 117 0.64 8.31 18.39
N THR A 118 1.49 9.17 18.94
CA THR A 118 2.81 8.80 19.47
C THR A 118 2.86 9.17 20.94
N CYS A 119 3.41 8.25 21.74
CA CYS A 119 3.63 8.45 23.16
C CYS A 119 4.77 9.45 23.39
N SER A 120 4.76 10.09 24.56
CA SER A 120 5.89 10.89 25.04
C SER A 120 7.04 9.96 25.44
N ASP A 121 8.26 10.41 25.19
CA ASP A 121 9.49 9.63 25.40
C ASP A 121 9.65 9.18 26.87
N LYS A 122 9.03 9.89 27.81
CA LYS A 122 8.95 9.53 29.24
C LYS A 122 8.41 8.13 29.52
N TYR A 123 7.58 7.57 28.64
CA TYR A 123 7.04 6.23 28.83
C TYR A 123 8.08 5.14 28.54
N PHE A 124 9.13 5.48 27.79
CA PHE A 124 10.16 4.57 27.33
C PHE A 124 11.47 4.69 28.10
N GLU A 125 11.67 5.71 28.94
CA GLU A 125 12.90 5.97 29.73
C GLU A 125 13.55 4.70 30.30
N LYS A 126 12.80 3.88 31.04
CA LYS A 126 13.34 2.64 31.64
C LYS A 126 13.80 1.62 30.59
N CYS A 127 13.07 1.54 29.47
CA CYS A 127 13.37 0.64 28.36
C CYS A 127 14.58 1.14 27.57
N ASP A 128 14.66 2.46 27.34
CA ASP A 128 15.77 3.14 26.66
C ASP A 128 17.07 3.01 27.45
N GLU A 129 17.01 3.19 28.77
CA GLU A 129 18.13 2.99 29.68
C GLU A 129 18.67 1.55 29.66
N ALA A 130 17.77 0.56 29.76
CA ALA A 130 18.16 -0.85 29.73
C ALA A 130 18.79 -1.25 28.38
N PHE A 131 18.24 -0.73 27.27
CA PHE A 131 18.82 -0.93 25.95
C PHE A 131 20.21 -0.26 25.84
N SER A 132 20.36 0.96 26.36
CA SER A 132 21.63 1.70 26.34
C SER A 132 22.72 1.03 27.17
N ARG A 133 22.36 0.33 28.26
CA ARG A 133 23.29 -0.49 29.07
C ARG A 133 23.61 -1.84 28.44
N GLY A 134 23.00 -2.20 27.30
CA GLY A 134 23.18 -3.50 26.64
C GLY A 134 22.44 -4.66 27.32
N GLU A 135 21.49 -4.37 28.21
CA GLU A 135 20.70 -5.38 28.93
C GLU A 135 19.59 -5.99 28.05
N LEU A 136 19.21 -5.30 26.97
CA LEU A 136 18.17 -5.72 26.03
C LEU A 136 18.74 -5.88 24.62
N SER A 137 18.34 -6.95 23.93
CA SER A 137 18.49 -7.02 22.48
C SER A 137 17.58 -6.00 21.79
N LYS A 138 17.86 -5.65 20.52
CA LYS A 138 17.01 -4.75 19.73
C LYS A 138 15.56 -5.23 19.66
N GLU A 139 15.37 -6.54 19.48
CA GLU A 139 14.03 -7.15 19.43
C GLU A 139 13.31 -7.10 20.78
N ALA A 140 14.01 -7.33 21.89
CA ALA A 140 13.44 -7.21 23.22
C ALA A 140 13.05 -5.76 23.53
N TYR A 141 13.93 -4.80 23.21
CA TYR A 141 13.67 -3.37 23.33
C TYR A 141 12.43 -2.93 22.53
N TRP A 142 12.36 -3.31 21.25
CA TRP A 142 11.21 -3.01 20.40
C TRP A 142 9.92 -3.66 20.90
N THR A 143 10.01 -4.89 21.42
CA THR A 143 8.88 -5.59 22.02
C THR A 143 8.29 -4.82 23.20
N GLU A 144 9.15 -4.37 24.11
CA GLU A 144 8.73 -3.62 25.29
C GLU A 144 8.14 -2.26 24.92
N MET A 145 8.72 -1.53 23.96
CA MET A 145 8.13 -0.29 23.45
C MET A 145 6.70 -0.49 22.91
N VAL A 146 6.47 -1.55 22.14
CA VAL A 146 5.14 -1.85 21.59
C VAL A 146 4.16 -2.16 22.71
N LYS A 147 4.52 -3.00 23.69
CA LYS A 147 3.67 -3.34 24.83
C LYS A 147 3.31 -2.11 25.68
N ILE A 148 4.31 -1.29 26.01
CA ILE A 148 4.10 -0.02 26.73
C ILE A 148 3.10 0.86 25.97
N THR A 149 3.28 0.99 24.65
CA THR A 149 2.38 1.77 23.81
C THR A 149 0.95 1.22 23.85
N MET A 150 0.76 -0.09 23.73
CA MET A 150 -0.57 -0.72 23.81
C MET A 150 -1.28 -0.37 25.13
N ASP A 151 -0.59 -0.48 26.25
CA ASP A 151 -1.17 -0.26 27.57
C ASP A 151 -1.50 1.22 27.82
N VAL A 152 -0.59 2.12 27.43
CA VAL A 152 -0.80 3.56 27.56
C VAL A 152 -1.99 4.01 26.70
N ILE A 153 -2.08 3.55 25.45
CA ILE A 153 -3.16 3.94 24.56
C ILE A 153 -4.51 3.31 24.97
N LYS A 154 -4.54 2.09 25.52
CA LYS A 154 -5.77 1.51 26.11
C LYS A 154 -6.31 2.38 27.24
N LYS A 155 -5.45 2.86 28.14
CA LYS A 155 -5.83 3.81 29.21
C LYS A 155 -6.31 5.14 28.65
N LEU A 156 -5.61 5.69 27.66
CA LEU A 156 -6.01 6.94 27.00
C LEU A 156 -7.36 6.82 26.30
N ARG A 157 -7.64 5.71 25.61
CA ARG A 157 -8.95 5.42 24.99
C ARG A 157 -10.09 5.55 26.00
N ASP A 158 -9.92 5.01 27.21
CA ASP A 158 -10.96 5.06 28.23
C ASP A 158 -11.21 6.48 28.73
N GLN A 159 -10.13 7.26 28.88
CA GLN A 159 -10.22 8.70 29.21
C GLN A 159 -10.93 9.48 28.10
N ILE A 160 -10.59 9.23 26.82
CA ILE A 160 -11.26 9.86 25.66
C ILE A 160 -12.75 9.50 25.65
N ASN A 161 -13.10 8.24 25.88
CA ASN A 161 -14.50 7.81 25.88
C ASN A 161 -15.31 8.41 27.03
N ALA A 162 -14.70 8.57 28.22
CA ALA A 162 -15.30 9.31 29.31
C ALA A 162 -15.51 10.79 28.94
N TYR A 163 -14.52 11.43 28.33
CA TYR A 163 -14.60 12.80 27.85
C TYR A 163 -15.70 13.00 26.78
N LEU A 164 -15.77 12.11 25.79
CA LEU A 164 -16.82 12.13 24.76
C LEU A 164 -18.21 11.94 25.34
N ARG A 165 -18.37 11.07 26.34
CA ARG A 165 -19.65 10.88 27.03
C ARG A 165 -20.11 12.16 27.71
N ILE A 166 -19.21 12.88 28.37
CA ILE A 166 -19.52 14.18 29.01
C ILE A 166 -19.87 15.23 27.95
N LYS A 167 -19.13 15.26 26.83
CA LYS A 167 -19.33 16.28 25.79
C LYS A 167 -20.56 16.06 24.90
N THR A 168 -20.96 14.81 24.70
CA THR A 168 -22.09 14.47 23.82
C THR A 168 -23.36 14.09 24.60
N SER A 169 -23.28 13.92 25.91
CA SER A 169 -24.35 13.39 26.77
C SER A 169 -24.88 12.01 26.35
N THR A 170 -24.17 11.29 25.48
CA THR A 170 -24.53 9.94 25.02
C THR A 170 -23.34 9.00 25.04
N SER A 171 -23.61 7.70 24.98
CA SER A 171 -22.57 6.66 24.86
C SER A 171 -22.50 6.03 23.47
N TYR A 172 -23.20 6.60 22.48
CA TYR A 172 -23.23 6.05 21.12
C TYR A 172 -21.92 6.27 20.37
N LEU A 173 -21.21 7.36 20.71
CA LEU A 173 -19.95 7.72 20.10
C LEU A 173 -18.78 7.30 21.01
N LYS A 174 -17.90 6.45 20.48
CA LYS A 174 -16.72 5.95 21.18
C LYS A 174 -15.55 5.81 20.22
N MET A 175 -14.36 6.13 20.72
CA MET A 175 -13.10 5.77 20.07
C MET A 175 -12.73 4.33 20.47
N ALA A 176 -12.28 3.56 19.49
CA ALA A 176 -11.73 2.23 19.69
C ALA A 176 -10.20 2.27 19.57
N TYR A 177 -9.53 1.50 20.43
CA TYR A 177 -8.14 1.13 20.17
C TYR A 177 -8.16 0.04 19.08
N GLU A 178 -7.38 0.23 18.02
CA GLU A 178 -7.30 -0.73 16.92
C GLU A 178 -5.98 -1.50 16.94
N LYS A 179 -4.84 -0.79 16.87
CA LYS A 179 -3.51 -1.40 16.83
C LYS A 179 -2.40 -0.38 17.11
N VAL A 180 -1.22 -0.89 17.44
CA VAL A 180 0.06 -0.16 17.33
C VAL A 180 0.67 -0.48 15.96
N LEU A 181 1.09 0.55 15.21
CA LEU A 181 1.86 0.35 13.98
C LEU A 181 3.34 0.67 14.25
N PHE A 182 4.20 -0.34 14.20
CA PHE A 182 5.64 -0.15 14.43
C PHE A 182 6.45 -1.31 13.86
N PRO A 183 7.57 -1.08 13.16
CA PRO A 183 7.88 0.16 12.46
C PRO A 183 6.79 0.47 11.41
N VAL A 184 6.71 1.73 11.02
CA VAL A 184 5.73 2.22 10.05
C VAL A 184 6.36 3.26 9.14
N CYS A 185 6.08 3.16 7.84
CA CYS A 185 6.53 4.11 6.83
C CYS A 185 5.32 4.82 6.19
N PHE A 186 5.33 6.15 6.24
CA PHE A 186 4.33 7.01 5.60
C PHE A 186 4.90 7.57 4.30
N THR A 187 4.35 7.13 3.17
CA THR A 187 4.77 7.51 1.81
C THR A 187 3.87 8.59 1.18
N GLY A 188 2.80 8.96 1.89
CA GLY A 188 1.91 10.05 1.52
C GLY A 188 0.53 9.92 2.18
N LYS A 189 -0.36 10.87 1.86
CA LYS A 189 -1.74 10.84 2.39
C LYS A 189 -2.45 9.56 1.95
N LYS A 190 -2.98 8.82 2.92
CA LYS A 190 -3.61 7.49 2.74
C LYS A 190 -2.67 6.43 2.14
N LYS A 191 -1.35 6.65 2.18
CA LYS A 191 -0.33 5.75 1.66
C LYS A 191 0.71 5.45 2.74
N TYR A 192 0.60 4.28 3.35
CA TYR A 192 1.52 3.86 4.41
C TYR A 192 1.50 2.35 4.58
N PHE A 193 2.59 1.82 5.13
CA PHE A 193 2.74 0.42 5.44
C PHE A 193 3.57 0.22 6.71
N GLY A 194 3.44 -0.95 7.34
CA GLY A 194 4.17 -1.28 8.55
C GLY A 194 3.72 -2.61 9.14
N ILE A 195 4.14 -2.90 10.36
CA ILE A 195 3.66 -4.05 11.13
C ILE A 195 2.59 -3.55 12.10
N GLY A 196 1.44 -4.24 12.13
CA GLY A 196 0.34 -3.92 13.02
C GLY A 196 0.21 -4.92 14.15
N TYR A 197 0.23 -4.41 15.38
CA TYR A 197 0.09 -5.21 16.60
C TYR A 197 -1.24 -4.91 17.29
N GLU A 198 -2.05 -5.94 17.49
CA GLU A 198 -3.33 -5.82 18.19
C GLU A 198 -3.17 -6.26 19.65
N ASP A 199 -2.75 -7.51 19.86
CA ASP A 199 -2.52 -8.12 21.18
C ASP A 199 -1.12 -8.72 21.36
N GLU A 200 -0.54 -9.29 20.29
CA GLU A 200 0.77 -9.93 20.33
C GLU A 200 1.79 -9.18 19.48
N VAL A 201 3.05 -9.23 19.92
CA VAL A 201 4.18 -8.64 19.22
C VAL A 201 4.85 -9.72 18.38
N ASN A 202 4.87 -9.52 17.07
CA ASN A 202 5.62 -10.34 16.12
C ASN A 202 6.23 -9.44 15.03
N PHE A 203 7.55 -9.27 15.05
CA PHE A 203 8.28 -8.47 14.06
C PHE A 203 8.43 -9.14 12.69
N ARG A 204 7.98 -10.39 12.54
CA ARG A 204 8.01 -11.16 11.29
C ARG A 204 6.62 -11.69 10.96
N PRO A 205 5.65 -10.82 10.68
CA PRO A 205 4.31 -11.25 10.29
C PRO A 205 4.33 -11.82 8.86
N ASP A 206 3.41 -12.76 8.61
CA ASP A 206 3.17 -13.27 7.26
C ASP A 206 2.75 -12.14 6.31
N ASP A 207 1.89 -11.23 6.78
CA ASP A 207 1.34 -10.11 6.03
C ASP A 207 1.63 -8.75 6.67
N LEU A 208 2.05 -7.79 5.84
CA LEU A 208 2.23 -6.40 6.25
C LEU A 208 0.91 -5.64 6.28
N PHE A 209 0.78 -4.72 7.23
CA PHE A 209 -0.28 -3.73 7.21
C PHE A 209 -0.01 -2.73 6.08
N LYS A 210 -0.93 -2.63 5.11
CA LYS A 210 -0.77 -1.80 3.90
C LYS A 210 -2.01 -0.95 3.66
N LYS A 211 -1.84 0.35 3.43
CA LYS A 211 -2.92 1.29 3.10
C LYS A 211 -2.53 2.09 1.87
N GLY A 212 -3.34 2.01 0.82
CA GLY A 212 -3.24 2.82 -0.39
C GLY A 212 -1.96 2.68 -1.23
N ILE A 213 -1.07 1.74 -0.88
CA ILE A 213 0.11 1.37 -1.68
C ILE A 213 -0.35 0.73 -2.99
N ASP A 214 0.34 1.01 -4.10
CA ASP A 214 -0.14 0.58 -5.43
C ASP A 214 -0.15 -0.94 -5.62
N THR A 215 0.63 -1.71 -4.84
CA THR A 215 0.61 -3.18 -4.82
C THR A 215 -0.75 -3.77 -4.42
N VAL A 216 -1.53 -3.05 -3.61
CA VAL A 216 -2.84 -3.55 -3.12
C VAL A 216 -3.95 -3.41 -4.16
N LYS A 217 -3.69 -2.75 -5.31
CA LYS A 217 -4.69 -2.53 -6.36
C LYS A 217 -4.75 -3.72 -7.32
N GLN A 218 -5.97 -4.10 -7.72
CA GLN A 218 -6.18 -5.15 -8.72
C GLN A 218 -5.63 -4.74 -10.10
N GLY A 219 -5.18 -5.72 -10.89
CA GLY A 219 -4.73 -5.51 -12.27
C GLY A 219 -3.29 -5.03 -12.44
N LYS A 220 -2.46 -5.14 -11.40
CA LYS A 220 -1.01 -4.87 -11.48
C LYS A 220 -0.22 -6.14 -11.85
N SER A 221 0.89 -5.98 -12.56
CA SER A 221 1.82 -7.07 -12.91
C SER A 221 2.42 -7.70 -11.66
N GLN A 222 2.84 -8.97 -11.75
CA GLN A 222 3.53 -9.62 -10.63
C GLN A 222 4.87 -8.94 -10.35
N LEU A 223 5.58 -8.46 -11.38
CA LEU A 223 6.79 -7.65 -11.21
C LEU A 223 6.57 -6.45 -10.28
N LEU A 224 5.47 -5.70 -10.45
CA LEU A 224 5.17 -4.56 -9.58
C LEU A 224 4.90 -5.02 -8.15
N LYS A 225 4.18 -6.14 -7.97
CA LYS A 225 3.91 -6.68 -6.64
C LYS A 225 5.19 -7.16 -5.96
N PHE A 226 6.05 -7.88 -6.69
CA PHE A 226 7.35 -8.32 -6.20
C PHE A 226 8.19 -7.15 -5.71
N ILE A 227 8.39 -6.13 -6.56
CA ILE A 227 9.18 -4.94 -6.21
C ILE A 227 8.60 -4.27 -4.97
N GLY A 228 7.28 -4.02 -4.96
CA GLY A 228 6.66 -3.31 -3.84
C GLY A 228 6.68 -4.12 -2.54
N GLU A 229 6.39 -5.42 -2.57
CA GLU A 229 6.45 -6.27 -1.36
C GLU A 229 7.88 -6.41 -0.85
N LYS A 230 8.87 -6.54 -1.73
CA LYS A 230 10.28 -6.63 -1.36
C LYS A 230 10.77 -5.35 -0.68
N ILE A 231 10.56 -4.19 -1.32
CA ILE A 231 10.90 -2.87 -0.73
C ILE A 231 10.23 -2.71 0.63
N MET A 232 8.93 -3.02 0.74
CA MET A 232 8.22 -2.86 2.00
C MET A 232 8.77 -3.77 3.10
N ARG A 233 9.08 -5.05 2.80
CA ARG A 233 9.61 -6.01 3.78
C ARG A 233 11.01 -5.63 4.26
N GLU A 234 11.89 -5.25 3.34
CA GLU A 234 13.25 -4.85 3.71
C GLU A 234 13.26 -3.53 4.49
N ALA A 235 12.42 -2.56 4.12
CA ALA A 235 12.38 -1.27 4.80
C ALA A 235 11.91 -1.36 6.27
N ILE A 236 11.07 -2.34 6.60
CA ILE A 236 10.51 -2.54 7.96
C ILE A 236 11.20 -3.67 8.73
N ASP A 237 12.21 -4.32 8.14
CA ASP A 237 12.96 -5.38 8.81
C ASP A 237 13.71 -4.81 10.02
N ILE A 238 13.67 -5.55 11.13
CA ILE A 238 14.30 -5.13 12.39
C ILE A 238 15.82 -4.97 12.26
N ASN A 239 16.46 -5.67 11.33
CA ASN A 239 17.89 -5.60 11.10
C ASN A 239 18.27 -4.64 9.98
N ASN A 240 17.30 -3.96 9.35
CA ASN A 240 17.62 -3.03 8.28
C ASN A 240 18.46 -1.84 8.79
N THR A 241 19.55 -1.59 8.10
CA THR A 241 20.45 -0.44 8.29
C THR A 241 20.53 0.45 7.05
N ARG A 242 19.99 0.01 5.91
CA ARG A 242 20.02 0.72 4.63
C ARG A 242 18.90 1.76 4.53
N SER A 243 19.12 2.77 3.70
CA SER A 243 18.07 3.72 3.36
C SER A 243 16.99 3.03 2.51
N ILE A 244 15.77 3.57 2.51
CA ILE A 244 14.70 3.09 1.61
C ILE A 244 15.12 3.29 0.14
N HIS A 245 15.95 4.30 -0.13
CA HIS A 245 16.44 4.58 -1.47
C HIS A 245 17.36 3.48 -1.98
N ASP A 246 18.34 3.05 -1.19
CA ASP A 246 19.25 1.94 -1.52
C ASP A 246 18.45 0.65 -1.77
N ILE A 247 17.47 0.37 -0.91
CA ILE A 247 16.58 -0.79 -1.06
C ILE A 247 15.81 -0.74 -2.40
N VAL A 248 15.35 0.45 -2.81
CA VAL A 248 14.65 0.64 -4.09
C VAL A 248 15.59 0.40 -5.26
N GLU A 249 16.82 0.92 -5.20
CA GLU A 249 17.83 0.69 -6.22
C GLU A 249 18.16 -0.78 -6.40
N ASP A 250 18.50 -1.46 -5.29
CA ASP A 250 18.84 -2.89 -5.26
C ASP A 250 17.68 -3.74 -5.79
N THR A 251 16.46 -3.46 -5.32
CA THR A 251 15.27 -4.19 -5.75
C THR A 251 15.00 -3.99 -7.25
N LEU A 252 15.25 -2.80 -7.80
CA LEU A 252 15.11 -2.55 -9.23
C LEU A 252 16.18 -3.26 -10.05
N ARG A 253 17.43 -3.31 -9.58
CA ARG A 253 18.53 -4.07 -10.21
C ARG A 253 18.20 -5.56 -10.24
N GLU A 254 17.79 -6.12 -9.10
CA GLU A 254 17.39 -7.53 -9.02
C GLU A 254 16.16 -7.83 -9.87
N ALA A 255 15.11 -7.02 -9.80
CA ALA A 255 13.90 -7.25 -10.58
C ALA A 255 14.17 -7.24 -12.10
N ARG A 256 15.23 -6.58 -12.55
CA ARG A 256 15.64 -6.61 -13.94
C ARG A 256 16.40 -7.87 -14.33
N ASN A 257 17.32 -8.32 -13.47
CA ASN A 257 18.20 -9.46 -13.75
C ASN A 257 17.56 -10.81 -13.38
N LYS A 258 16.45 -10.79 -12.65
CA LYS A 258 15.66 -11.97 -12.31
C LYS A 258 15.09 -12.62 -13.57
N GLU A 259 15.19 -13.94 -13.66
CA GLU A 259 14.41 -14.72 -14.62
C GLU A 259 12.93 -14.74 -14.20
N TRP A 260 12.06 -14.26 -15.08
CA TRP A 260 10.63 -14.17 -14.83
C TRP A 260 9.86 -15.21 -15.65
N ASP A 261 8.80 -15.77 -15.06
CA ASP A 261 7.89 -16.63 -15.81
C ASP A 261 6.96 -15.76 -16.68
N PHE A 262 6.69 -16.19 -17.91
CA PHE A 262 5.83 -15.45 -18.85
C PHE A 262 4.45 -15.12 -18.24
N ASN A 263 3.89 -16.03 -17.44
CA ASN A 263 2.54 -15.85 -16.90
C ASN A 263 2.48 -14.74 -15.84
N GLU A 264 3.63 -14.31 -15.29
CA GLU A 264 3.76 -13.23 -14.31
C GLU A 264 3.50 -11.84 -14.90
N PHE A 265 3.53 -11.71 -16.23
CA PHE A 265 3.29 -10.47 -16.96
C PHE A 265 1.89 -10.35 -17.57
N ILE A 266 1.06 -11.40 -17.46
CA ILE A 266 -0.28 -11.40 -18.03
C ILE A 266 -1.15 -10.39 -17.29
N VAL A 267 -1.69 -9.44 -18.04
CA VAL A 267 -2.61 -8.41 -17.56
C VAL A 267 -3.98 -8.59 -18.20
N MET A 268 -5.04 -8.26 -17.47
CA MET A 268 -6.41 -8.27 -17.99
C MET A 268 -6.81 -6.90 -18.52
N GLY A 269 -7.16 -6.85 -19.80
CA GLY A 269 -7.80 -5.72 -20.46
C GLY A 269 -9.32 -5.84 -20.49
N THR A 270 -9.99 -4.74 -20.79
CA THR A 270 -11.43 -4.72 -21.13
C THR A 270 -11.61 -3.75 -22.28
N TRP A 271 -12.22 -4.21 -23.37
CA TRP A 271 -12.46 -3.34 -24.52
C TRP A 271 -13.82 -2.65 -24.38
N LYS A 272 -13.81 -1.32 -24.48
CA LYS A 272 -15.03 -0.49 -24.42
C LYS A 272 -15.00 0.49 -25.59
N PRO A 273 -15.58 0.16 -26.75
CA PRO A 273 -15.40 0.94 -27.99
C PRO A 273 -15.88 2.38 -27.88
N LYS A 274 -16.96 2.61 -27.12
CA LYS A 274 -17.53 3.95 -26.89
C LYS A 274 -16.70 4.83 -25.94
N LYS A 275 -15.71 4.26 -25.26
CA LYS A 275 -14.79 5.02 -24.38
C LYS A 275 -13.53 5.35 -25.17
N ASN A 276 -13.03 6.58 -25.06
CA ASN A 276 -11.80 7.00 -25.73
C ASN A 276 -10.55 6.39 -25.07
N ASN A 277 -10.39 5.06 -25.16
CA ASN A 277 -9.20 4.35 -24.71
C ASN A 277 -8.32 4.05 -25.93
N LEU A 278 -7.44 5.01 -26.26
CA LEU A 278 -6.56 4.94 -27.44
C LEU A 278 -5.68 3.68 -27.46
N CYS A 279 -5.26 3.20 -26.29
CA CYS A 279 -4.39 2.03 -26.17
C CYS A 279 -5.10 0.75 -26.63
N ASN A 280 -6.26 0.44 -26.02
CA ASN A 280 -7.02 -0.76 -26.37
C ASN A 280 -7.60 -0.67 -27.78
N ASN A 281 -8.00 0.53 -28.24
CA ASN A 281 -8.54 0.70 -29.59
C ASN A 281 -7.47 0.46 -30.66
N ARG A 282 -6.22 0.87 -30.42
CA ARG A 282 -5.07 0.60 -31.30
C ARG A 282 -4.73 -0.89 -31.33
N PHE A 283 -4.69 -1.54 -30.17
CA PHE A 283 -4.51 -2.98 -30.06
C PHE A 283 -5.58 -3.74 -30.87
N VAL A 284 -6.86 -3.42 -30.65
CA VAL A 284 -7.97 -4.08 -31.36
C VAL A 284 -7.94 -3.81 -32.87
N LYS A 285 -7.57 -2.59 -33.30
CA LYS A 285 -7.38 -2.28 -34.73
C LYS A 285 -6.31 -3.19 -35.35
N ARG A 286 -5.17 -3.36 -34.68
CA ARG A 286 -4.09 -4.26 -35.12
C ARG A 286 -4.52 -5.73 -35.17
N MET A 287 -5.32 -6.18 -34.19
CA MET A 287 -5.90 -7.54 -34.20
C MET A 287 -6.83 -7.75 -35.40
N ARG A 288 -7.67 -6.76 -35.70
CA ARG A 288 -8.55 -6.79 -36.88
C ARG A 288 -7.76 -6.89 -38.19
N GLU A 289 -6.71 -6.10 -38.33
CA GLU A 289 -5.83 -6.09 -39.51
C GLU A 289 -5.11 -7.44 -39.71
N ARG A 290 -4.86 -8.17 -38.61
CA ARG A 290 -4.26 -9.52 -38.62
C ARG A 290 -5.28 -10.65 -38.75
N ASN A 291 -6.56 -10.32 -38.89
CA ASN A 291 -7.67 -11.27 -38.92
C ASN A 291 -7.77 -12.15 -37.66
N GLU A 292 -7.34 -11.61 -36.51
CA GLU A 292 -7.43 -12.26 -35.20
C GLU A 292 -8.79 -12.00 -34.53
N ARG A 293 -9.19 -12.87 -33.58
CA ARG A 293 -10.43 -12.65 -32.81
C ARG A 293 -10.37 -11.31 -32.07
N ILE A 294 -11.45 -10.54 -32.16
CA ILE A 294 -11.63 -9.28 -31.42
C ILE A 294 -12.51 -9.56 -30.20
N PRO A 295 -12.24 -8.95 -29.02
CA PRO A 295 -13.09 -9.12 -27.86
C PRO A 295 -14.43 -8.41 -28.07
N ASP A 296 -15.51 -8.93 -27.51
CA ASP A 296 -16.80 -8.25 -27.52
C ASP A 296 -16.76 -6.96 -26.67
N PRO A 297 -17.63 -5.97 -26.95
CA PRO A 297 -17.74 -4.78 -26.10
C PRO A 297 -18.04 -5.14 -24.64
N GLY A 298 -17.10 -4.85 -23.74
CA GLY A 298 -17.18 -5.19 -22.31
C GLY A 298 -16.52 -6.52 -21.94
N GLU A 299 -16.12 -7.34 -22.91
CA GLU A 299 -15.39 -8.59 -22.67
C GLU A 299 -14.00 -8.30 -22.10
N ARG A 300 -13.56 -9.16 -21.18
CA ARG A 300 -12.19 -9.13 -20.65
C ARG A 300 -11.30 -10.04 -21.49
N PHE A 301 -10.10 -9.56 -21.81
CA PHE A 301 -9.10 -10.32 -22.54
C PHE A 301 -7.75 -10.25 -21.82
N SER A 302 -6.92 -11.27 -21.96
CA SER A 302 -5.57 -11.32 -21.42
C SER A 302 -4.55 -10.83 -22.45
N TYR A 303 -3.61 -10.00 -22.02
CA TYR A 303 -2.56 -9.47 -22.88
C TYR A 303 -1.24 -9.32 -22.12
N VAL A 304 -0.15 -9.23 -22.87
CA VAL A 304 1.19 -8.85 -22.41
C VAL A 304 1.72 -7.70 -23.27
N VAL A 305 2.72 -6.96 -22.80
CA VAL A 305 3.44 -5.99 -23.62
C VAL A 305 4.78 -6.60 -24.03
N VAL A 306 4.97 -6.75 -25.33
CA VAL A 306 6.12 -7.43 -25.92
C VAL A 306 7.13 -6.44 -26.46
N LYS A 307 8.38 -6.88 -26.58
CA LYS A 307 9.43 -6.13 -27.26
C LYS A 307 9.17 -6.14 -28.76
N GLY A 308 9.49 -5.04 -29.42
CA GLY A 308 9.33 -4.92 -30.87
C GLY A 308 10.14 -3.76 -31.46
N PRO A 309 10.32 -3.76 -32.79
CA PRO A 309 11.04 -2.68 -33.46
C PRO A 309 10.27 -1.36 -33.34
N ARG A 310 11.01 -0.24 -33.34
CA ARG A 310 10.41 1.09 -33.40
C ARG A 310 9.70 1.27 -34.75
N LEU A 311 8.41 1.57 -34.69
CA LEU A 311 7.59 1.79 -35.88
C LEU A 311 7.98 3.11 -36.57
N ARG A 312 7.89 3.13 -37.90
CA ARG A 312 8.11 4.31 -38.75
C ARG A 312 6.87 4.60 -39.58
N SER A 313 6.63 5.87 -39.89
CA SER A 313 5.62 6.28 -40.87
C SER A 313 6.05 5.89 -42.28
N GLU A 314 5.12 5.99 -43.24
CA GLU A 314 5.42 5.82 -44.67
C GLU A 314 6.52 6.78 -45.17
N GLU A 315 6.62 7.96 -44.55
CA GLU A 315 7.67 8.96 -44.77
C GLU A 315 9.01 8.62 -44.09
N GLY A 316 9.13 7.43 -43.48
CA GLY A 316 10.34 6.97 -42.79
C GLY A 316 10.60 7.58 -41.41
N ARG A 317 9.70 8.44 -40.89
CA ARG A 317 9.84 9.12 -39.59
C ARG A 317 9.50 8.18 -38.44
N LEU A 318 10.26 8.23 -37.34
CA LEU A 318 9.98 7.42 -36.14
C LEU A 318 8.64 7.81 -35.52
N ILE A 319 7.77 6.81 -35.32
CA ILE A 319 6.50 6.99 -34.63
C ILE A 319 6.75 6.97 -33.11
N PRO A 320 6.12 7.87 -32.33
CA PRO A 320 6.19 7.82 -30.88
C PRO A 320 5.77 6.44 -30.33
N TYR A 321 6.50 5.94 -29.34
CA TYR A 321 6.16 4.68 -28.68
C TYR A 321 4.78 4.77 -28.03
N ARG A 322 3.89 3.84 -28.38
CA ARG A 322 2.56 3.73 -27.78
C ARG A 322 2.35 2.28 -27.37
N VAL A 323 2.03 2.06 -26.11
CA VAL A 323 1.86 0.72 -25.52
C VAL A 323 0.93 -0.16 -26.36
N GLY A 324 -0.15 0.39 -26.89
CA GLY A 324 -1.12 -0.36 -27.72
C GLY A 324 -0.55 -0.97 -29.00
N ASP A 325 0.59 -0.49 -29.52
CA ASP A 325 1.28 -1.09 -30.67
C ASP A 325 2.03 -2.38 -30.28
N TYR A 326 2.43 -2.48 -29.02
CA TYR A 326 3.24 -3.56 -28.45
C TYR A 326 2.45 -4.48 -27.51
N MET A 327 1.15 -4.22 -27.29
CA MET A 327 0.25 -5.15 -26.60
C MET A 327 -0.02 -6.35 -27.50
N GLU A 328 0.10 -7.57 -26.98
CA GLU A 328 -0.19 -8.81 -27.69
C GLU A 328 -1.09 -9.73 -26.85
N TYR A 329 -1.94 -10.55 -27.48
CA TYR A 329 -2.70 -11.55 -26.75
C TYR A 329 -1.76 -12.51 -26.02
N ALA A 330 -2.05 -12.80 -24.75
CA ALA A 330 -1.16 -13.63 -23.93
C ALA A 330 -0.94 -15.02 -24.55
N GLY A 331 -1.98 -15.62 -25.14
CA GLY A 331 -1.86 -16.90 -25.84
C GLY A 331 -0.94 -16.83 -27.06
N ILE A 332 -1.14 -15.84 -27.93
CA ILE A 332 -0.33 -15.66 -29.16
C ILE A 332 1.13 -15.38 -28.82
N ALA A 333 1.38 -14.49 -27.86
CA ALA A 333 2.74 -14.16 -27.44
C ALA A 333 3.47 -15.37 -26.84
N LYS A 334 2.75 -16.22 -26.10
CA LYS A 334 3.29 -17.46 -25.52
C LYS A 334 3.58 -18.51 -26.60
N GLU A 335 2.66 -18.73 -27.53
CA GLU A 335 2.82 -19.69 -28.64
C GLU A 335 3.98 -19.31 -29.55
N LYS A 336 4.13 -18.02 -29.86
CA LYS A 336 5.20 -17.49 -30.72
C LYS A 336 6.49 -17.17 -29.97
N ASN A 337 6.56 -17.47 -28.68
CA ASN A 337 7.69 -17.18 -27.79
C ASN A 337 8.22 -15.74 -27.94
N ILE A 338 7.31 -14.76 -27.94
CA ILE A 338 7.66 -13.35 -28.14
C ILE A 338 8.25 -12.78 -26.85
N GLU A 339 9.43 -12.17 -26.94
CA GLU A 339 10.12 -11.55 -25.81
C GLU A 339 9.27 -10.44 -25.17
N ILE A 340 9.21 -10.44 -23.83
CA ILE A 340 8.46 -9.45 -23.05
C ILE A 340 9.28 -8.16 -22.92
N ASP A 341 8.64 -7.00 -23.01
CA ASP A 341 9.30 -5.71 -22.77
C ASP A 341 9.41 -5.44 -21.26
N ILE A 342 10.42 -6.01 -20.59
CA ILE A 342 10.67 -5.82 -19.15
C ILE A 342 10.79 -4.32 -18.81
N ASN A 343 11.36 -3.51 -19.71
CA ASN A 343 11.54 -2.07 -19.50
C ASN A 343 10.22 -1.33 -19.41
N TYR A 344 9.22 -1.73 -20.20
CA TYR A 344 7.86 -1.21 -20.05
C TYR A 344 7.33 -1.49 -18.63
N TYR A 345 7.46 -2.73 -18.15
CA TYR A 345 6.95 -3.11 -16.83
C TYR A 345 7.69 -2.42 -15.68
N LEU A 346 9.02 -2.30 -15.74
CA LEU A 346 9.82 -1.48 -14.82
C LEU A 346 9.38 0.00 -14.86
N GLY A 347 9.12 0.54 -16.05
CA GLY A 347 8.58 1.89 -16.21
C GLY A 347 7.23 2.09 -15.49
N THR A 348 6.39 1.05 -15.40
CA THR A 348 5.13 1.12 -14.66
C THR A 348 5.29 1.17 -13.14
N THR A 349 6.43 0.76 -12.60
CA THR A 349 6.69 0.76 -11.15
C THR A 349 7.22 2.09 -10.64
N VAL A 350 7.77 2.94 -11.51
CA VAL A 350 8.35 4.25 -11.17
C VAL A 350 7.45 5.07 -10.24
N GLY A 351 6.16 5.17 -10.53
CA GLY A 351 5.25 5.98 -9.71
C GLY A 351 5.13 5.46 -8.26
N MET A 352 5.18 4.14 -8.10
CA MET A 352 5.17 3.49 -6.78
C MET A 352 6.54 3.61 -6.10
N CYS A 353 7.63 3.33 -6.80
CA CYS A 353 8.99 3.46 -6.27
C CYS A 353 9.28 4.89 -5.81
N ALA A 354 8.87 5.88 -6.61
CA ALA A 354 8.99 7.29 -6.26
C ALA A 354 8.29 7.61 -4.94
N ARG A 355 7.15 6.96 -4.64
CA ARG A 355 6.45 7.17 -3.37
C ARG A 355 7.22 6.65 -2.16
N PHE A 356 8.05 5.61 -2.32
CA PHE A 356 8.88 5.13 -1.23
C PHE A 356 10.01 6.11 -0.89
N ILE A 357 10.56 6.80 -1.90
CA ILE A 357 11.75 7.66 -1.75
C ILE A 357 11.45 9.16 -1.73
N ASN A 358 10.22 9.61 -2.04
CA ASN A 358 9.92 11.05 -2.20
C ASN A 358 10.04 11.88 -0.91
N LYS A 359 10.32 11.26 0.24
CA LYS A 359 10.61 11.95 1.50
C LYS A 359 12.11 12.13 1.75
N ASP A 360 12.96 11.56 0.91
CA ASP A 360 14.39 11.81 0.91
C ASP A 360 14.67 13.29 0.65
N ASP A 361 15.70 13.82 1.33
CA ASP A 361 16.10 15.22 1.26
C ASP A 361 16.50 15.65 -0.15
N ARG A 362 17.04 14.71 -0.95
CA ARG A 362 17.42 14.92 -2.36
C ARG A 362 16.26 15.39 -3.25
N TYR A 363 15.02 15.08 -2.85
CA TYR A 363 13.83 15.42 -3.63
C TYR A 363 12.99 16.52 -2.98
N GLN A 364 13.37 17.04 -1.81
CA GLN A 364 12.61 18.11 -1.19
C GLN A 364 12.83 19.45 -1.91
N PRO A 365 11.81 20.34 -1.94
CA PRO A 365 11.99 21.65 -2.54
C PRO A 365 13.06 22.43 -1.74
N PRO A 366 13.99 23.13 -2.41
CA PRO A 366 14.97 23.96 -1.73
C PRO A 366 14.31 25.00 -0.81
N PRO A 367 14.99 25.47 0.25
CA PRO A 367 14.43 26.46 1.18
C PRO A 367 13.89 27.74 0.51
N LEU A 368 14.53 28.18 -0.58
CA LEU A 368 14.15 29.37 -1.34
C LEU A 368 13.02 29.13 -2.36
N HIS A 369 12.56 27.89 -2.53
CA HIS A 369 11.52 27.56 -3.49
C HIS A 369 10.19 28.21 -3.11
N LYS A 370 9.42 28.72 -4.08
CA LYS A 370 8.13 29.41 -3.86
C LYS A 370 7.13 28.65 -2.98
N ILE A 371 7.17 27.31 -3.02
CA ILE A 371 6.32 26.45 -2.18
C ILE A 371 6.61 26.69 -0.69
N MET A 372 7.86 26.92 -0.33
CA MET A 372 8.27 27.11 1.07
C MET A 372 7.74 28.42 1.67
N GLN A 373 7.38 29.38 0.82
CA GLN A 373 6.84 30.70 1.20
C GLN A 373 5.31 30.69 1.39
N LEU A 374 4.63 29.56 1.16
CA LEU A 374 3.18 29.46 1.32
C LEU A 374 2.75 29.57 2.79
N LYS A 375 1.72 30.40 3.03
CA LYS A 375 1.16 30.66 4.37
C LYS A 375 0.25 29.54 4.88
N TYR A 376 -0.49 28.88 3.98
CA TYR A 376 -1.44 27.81 4.34
C TYR A 376 -0.73 26.45 4.39
N LEU A 377 -0.69 25.84 5.57
CA LEU A 377 0.07 24.60 5.82
C LEU A 377 -0.41 23.43 4.96
N ASP A 378 -1.72 23.20 4.85
CA ASP A 378 -2.30 22.11 4.04
C ASP A 378 -1.94 22.25 2.55
N GLU A 379 -1.94 23.49 2.05
CA GLU A 379 -1.59 23.76 0.66
C GLU A 379 -0.10 23.59 0.42
N LYS A 380 0.73 24.08 1.35
CA LYS A 380 2.17 23.88 1.35
C LYS A 380 2.52 22.39 1.33
N GLU A 381 1.94 21.60 2.24
CA GLU A 381 2.18 20.15 2.30
C GLU A 381 1.80 19.44 0.99
N LYS A 382 0.64 19.78 0.42
CA LYS A 382 0.17 19.20 -0.85
C LYS A 382 1.10 19.55 -2.02
N GLN A 383 1.57 20.80 -2.09
CA GLN A 383 2.48 21.24 -3.15
C GLN A 383 3.88 20.64 -2.97
N THR A 384 4.39 20.56 -1.74
CA THR A 384 5.66 19.90 -1.41
C THR A 384 5.61 18.42 -1.79
N ASP A 385 4.58 17.67 -1.37
CA ASP A 385 4.45 16.24 -1.71
C ASP A 385 4.41 16.00 -3.23
N LYS A 386 3.73 16.88 -3.97
CA LYS A 386 3.69 16.81 -5.43
C LYS A 386 5.07 17.06 -6.04
N TYR A 387 5.75 18.12 -5.60
CA TYR A 387 7.11 18.45 -6.04
C TYR A 387 8.06 17.28 -5.81
N SER A 388 8.14 16.77 -4.58
CA SER A 388 9.09 15.71 -4.24
C SER A 388 8.80 14.41 -4.97
N GLN A 389 7.52 14.12 -5.22
CA GLN A 389 7.15 12.99 -6.07
C GLN A 389 7.61 13.15 -7.51
N ASP A 390 7.43 14.34 -8.08
CA ASP A 390 7.78 14.62 -9.47
C ASP A 390 9.31 14.53 -9.66
N GLU A 391 10.09 15.04 -8.70
CA GLU A 391 11.56 14.92 -8.71
C GLU A 391 12.03 13.46 -8.53
N ALA A 392 11.51 12.74 -7.54
CA ALA A 392 11.80 11.31 -7.38
C ALA A 392 11.43 10.49 -8.63
N THR A 393 10.32 10.84 -9.28
CA THR A 393 9.87 10.22 -10.55
C THR A 393 10.84 10.51 -11.69
N LYS A 394 11.35 11.75 -11.80
CA LYS A 394 12.36 12.12 -12.81
C LYS A 394 13.65 11.34 -12.60
N TRP A 395 14.13 11.31 -11.37
CA TRP A 395 15.35 10.58 -11.01
C TRP A 395 15.22 9.09 -11.33
N LEU A 396 14.14 8.42 -10.88
CA LEU A 396 13.90 7.00 -11.18
C LEU A 396 13.81 6.69 -12.68
N LYS A 397 13.21 7.59 -13.47
CA LYS A 397 13.17 7.43 -14.94
C LYS A 397 14.57 7.50 -15.54
N LYS A 398 15.42 8.42 -15.06
CA LYS A 398 16.83 8.51 -15.48
C LYS A 398 17.60 7.26 -15.06
N TYR A 399 17.48 6.85 -13.80
CA TYR A 399 18.13 5.65 -13.25
C TYR A 399 17.79 4.39 -14.05
N ILE A 400 16.50 4.10 -14.26
CA ILE A 400 16.07 2.93 -15.06
C ILE A 400 16.58 3.05 -16.50
N LYS A 401 16.55 4.25 -17.09
CA LYS A 401 17.04 4.46 -18.46
C LYS A 401 18.56 4.25 -18.56
N ALA A 402 19.34 4.82 -17.65
CA ALA A 402 20.79 4.69 -17.62
C ALA A 402 21.19 3.23 -17.44
N TYR A 403 20.56 2.53 -16.49
CA TYR A 403 20.78 1.09 -16.31
C TYR A 403 20.45 0.31 -17.59
N ASN A 404 19.36 0.66 -18.28
CA ASN A 404 18.96 0.04 -19.55
C ASN A 404 19.94 0.28 -20.69
N GLU A 405 20.60 1.44 -20.71
CA GLU A 405 21.64 1.76 -21.69
C GLU A 405 22.94 1.02 -21.35
N LEU A 406 23.34 1.00 -20.08
CA LEU A 406 24.54 0.31 -19.58
C LEU A 406 24.51 -1.19 -19.83
N SER A 407 23.41 -1.90 -19.52
CA SER A 407 23.38 -3.35 -19.76
C SER A 407 23.29 -3.74 -21.25
N ARG A 408 23.10 -2.78 -22.17
CA ARG A 408 23.30 -3.04 -23.61
C ARG A 408 24.77 -2.95 -24.03
N TYR A 409 25.60 -2.26 -23.24
CA TYR A 409 27.04 -2.13 -23.48
C TYR A 409 27.84 -3.25 -22.81
N PHE A 410 27.38 -3.77 -21.66
CA PHE A 410 28.10 -4.80 -20.87
C PHE A 410 27.59 -6.24 -21.07
N ASP A 411 26.96 -6.54 -22.21
CA ASP A 411 26.77 -7.95 -22.63
C ASP A 411 28.11 -8.59 -23.08
N ASP A 412 29.21 -7.82 -23.09
CA ASP A 412 30.59 -8.29 -23.18
C ASP A 412 31.44 -7.66 -22.06
N SER A 413 31.94 -8.50 -21.15
CA SER A 413 33.00 -8.28 -20.14
C SER A 413 32.68 -7.60 -18.78
N SER A 414 32.95 -8.41 -17.74
CA SER A 414 33.40 -8.18 -16.35
C SER A 414 32.91 -6.98 -15.51
N GLU A 415 32.45 -7.34 -14.30
CA GLU A 415 32.40 -6.56 -13.05
C GLU A 415 33.08 -5.19 -13.11
N THR A 416 32.28 -4.14 -13.29
CA THR A 416 32.70 -2.77 -13.02
C THR A 416 31.65 -2.14 -12.12
N ASP A 417 32.10 -1.43 -11.09
CA ASP A 417 31.25 -0.86 -10.05
C ASP A 417 30.34 0.22 -10.64
N ILE A 418 29.05 -0.10 -10.75
CA ILE A 418 28.03 0.72 -11.45
C ILE A 418 27.86 2.09 -10.78
N ASP A 419 28.22 2.20 -9.50
CA ASP A 419 28.04 3.41 -8.72
C ASP A 419 29.09 4.50 -9.06
N GLU A 420 30.31 4.13 -9.50
CA GLU A 420 31.32 5.09 -9.99
C GLU A 420 30.95 5.73 -11.34
N ILE A 421 30.14 5.05 -12.16
CA ILE A 421 29.73 5.56 -13.49
C ILE A 421 28.52 6.49 -13.38
N ILE A 422 27.67 6.31 -12.36
CA ILE A 422 26.52 7.19 -12.13
C ILE A 422 26.97 8.58 -11.65
N GLU A 423 28.06 8.68 -10.87
CA GLU A 423 28.65 9.96 -10.46
C GLU A 423 29.21 10.79 -11.63
N LEU A 424 29.61 10.16 -12.75
CA LEU A 424 30.09 10.87 -13.95
C LEU A 424 28.98 11.58 -14.74
N TYR A 425 27.71 11.36 -14.40
CA TYR A 425 26.53 11.96 -15.06
C TYR A 425 25.68 12.89 -14.16
N GLU A 426 26.10 13.13 -12.92
CA GLU A 426 25.62 14.26 -12.08
C GLU A 426 26.37 15.56 -12.41
#